data_AF-A0A1Y6LYW5-F1
#
_entry.id   AF-A0A1Y6LYW5-F1
#
_cell.length_a   1.000
_cell.length_b   1.000
_cell.length_c   1.000
_cell.angle_alpha   90.00
_cell.angle_beta   90.00
_cell.angle_gamma   90.00
#
_symmetry.space_group_name_H-M   'P 1'
#
loop_
_entity.id
_entity.type
_entity.pdbx_description
1 polymer ?
#
loop_
_entity_poly.entity_id
_entity_poly.type
_entity_poly.pdbx_seq_one_letter_code
_entity_poly.pdbx_strand_id
1 'polypeptide(L)'
;MDIDRADSLSPTNEASLPFVHDVIIVGAGPCGLAVAARLREQTPSALFTDEEHQRYHWINRHASKAAIKNSKTGNIQAKPNKKPRVSMLVLDSSGSSWMAKWNRLFSALEISHLRSPLFFHPDPHDRDGLLAYVQSKGRENECIEIAGCVGKELSKHQMKKRRNSRKAGEQLRPTITIDERDRKDYFAPPSDVFKDYCNFIAKRYSLLDKDLIQQATISDVDYDYIPQLSADEKLFTVRTETSTFYARSVVLSVGAGNAPCMPKPFPQNGCPAACHAFQPLDAPLRERLRKRMPTNVLIIGGGLTSAQIADRAIRQGATKVFHIMRGPMKVKPFDVDLSWMGKFRNHEKASFWSADTDEERAELVKSARGGGSITPRYAKILHQHVASGRLTLHTHTTVASHSYSPLTGTHTLITEPPISSLPEFRFIYFATGVQSDYQTLPYLQTMLAKHPMESIDGLPALTEDLMWDEDVPLFMTGKFAALRLGPGAGNLEGARIGAERIAWAMPEVLGKGSGGVYHSEAGEEEKEGVQSGGYRYAAGIGSRYESLAVEG
;
A
#
# COMPACT_ATOMS: atom_id res chain seq x y z
N MET A 1 28.68 -63.31 -40.91
CA MET A 1 29.61 -62.84 -39.87
C MET A 1 30.13 -61.50 -40.35
N ASP A 2 29.88 -60.35 -39.73
CA ASP A 2 29.31 -60.00 -38.42
C ASP A 2 28.68 -58.59 -38.56
N ILE A 3 27.42 -58.39 -38.16
CA ILE A 3 26.89 -57.81 -36.90
C ILE A 3 27.11 -56.28 -36.75
N ASP A 4 25.96 -55.61 -36.61
CA ASP A 4 25.66 -54.21 -36.28
C ASP A 4 26.51 -53.54 -35.18
N ARG A 5 26.67 -52.21 -35.31
CA ARG A 5 26.20 -51.26 -34.27
C ARG A 5 26.14 -49.83 -34.79
N ALA A 6 24.91 -49.29 -34.75
CA ALA A 6 24.62 -47.87 -34.78
C ALA A 6 25.10 -47.23 -33.47
N ASP A 7 25.70 -46.04 -33.56
CA ASP A 7 25.71 -45.07 -32.45
C ASP A 7 25.22 -43.72 -32.98
N SER A 8 23.95 -43.47 -32.67
CA SER A 8 23.29 -42.19 -32.68
C SER A 8 23.85 -41.31 -31.56
N LEU A 9 24.53 -40.22 -31.91
CA LEU A 9 24.71 -39.10 -30.99
C LEU A 9 23.80 -37.97 -31.45
N SER A 10 22.61 -37.96 -30.86
CA SER A 10 21.72 -36.82 -30.78
C SER A 10 22.43 -35.65 -30.06
N PRO A 11 22.12 -34.39 -30.40
CA PRO A 11 22.67 -33.24 -29.71
C PRO A 11 22.09 -33.19 -28.29
N THR A 12 22.93 -33.39 -27.29
CA THR A 12 22.58 -33.15 -25.89
C THR A 12 22.32 -31.65 -25.71
N ASN A 13 21.08 -31.31 -25.41
CA ASN A 13 20.68 -30.01 -24.86
C ASN A 13 21.48 -29.78 -23.57
N GLU A 14 22.52 -28.94 -23.60
CA GLU A 14 23.06 -28.35 -22.38
C GLU A 14 21.98 -27.44 -21.79
N ALA A 15 21.25 -27.93 -20.80
CA ALA A 15 20.31 -27.12 -20.04
C ALA A 15 21.11 -26.07 -19.27
N SER A 16 21.09 -24.82 -19.75
CA SER A 16 21.66 -23.69 -19.03
C SER A 16 21.08 -23.64 -17.61
N LEU A 17 21.94 -23.50 -16.60
CA LEU A 17 21.51 -23.34 -15.21
C LEU A 17 20.48 -22.20 -15.09
N PRO A 18 19.45 -22.34 -14.24
CA PRO A 18 18.43 -21.31 -14.08
C PRO A 18 19.04 -20.03 -13.51
N PHE A 19 18.54 -18.89 -13.98
CA PHE A 19 19.00 -17.58 -13.55
C PHE A 19 18.64 -17.32 -12.08
N VAL A 20 19.59 -16.80 -11.30
CA VAL A 20 19.39 -16.39 -9.90
C VAL A 20 19.29 -14.87 -9.86
N HIS A 21 18.13 -14.34 -9.50
CA HIS A 21 17.93 -12.91 -9.31
C HIS A 21 18.59 -12.43 -8.01
N ASP A 22 19.05 -11.18 -7.98
CA ASP A 22 19.44 -10.56 -6.71
C ASP A 22 18.22 -10.39 -5.82
N VAL A 23 17.11 -9.90 -6.40
CA VAL A 23 15.87 -9.63 -5.66
C VAL A 23 14.64 -10.08 -6.44
N ILE A 24 13.78 -10.87 -5.82
CA ILE A 24 12.39 -11.07 -6.26
C ILE A 24 11.45 -10.22 -5.40
N ILE A 25 10.63 -9.36 -6.01
CA ILE A 25 9.59 -8.59 -5.33
C ILE A 25 8.25 -9.26 -5.58
N VAL A 26 7.55 -9.63 -4.51
CA VAL A 26 6.19 -10.18 -4.57
C VAL A 26 5.19 -9.06 -4.36
N GLY A 27 4.43 -8.73 -5.41
CA GLY A 27 3.46 -7.66 -5.45
C GLY A 27 3.93 -6.45 -6.26
N ALA A 28 3.13 -6.05 -7.24
CA ALA A 28 3.35 -4.89 -8.11
C ALA A 28 2.48 -3.68 -7.69
N GLY A 29 2.16 -3.57 -6.40
CA GLY A 29 1.42 -2.42 -5.84
C GLY A 29 2.30 -1.22 -5.50
N PRO A 30 1.77 -0.20 -4.78
CA PRO A 30 2.54 0.99 -4.41
C PRO A 30 3.83 0.68 -3.64
N CYS A 31 3.78 -0.25 -2.67
CA CYS A 31 4.97 -0.60 -1.89
C CYS A 31 6.02 -1.34 -2.73
N GLY A 32 5.59 -2.24 -3.63
CA GLY A 32 6.50 -2.92 -4.56
C GLY A 32 7.16 -1.95 -5.54
N LEU A 33 6.40 -1.00 -6.07
CA LEU A 33 6.92 0.07 -6.92
C LEU A 33 7.92 0.94 -6.15
N ALA A 34 7.62 1.29 -4.91
CA ALA A 34 8.52 2.08 -4.06
C ALA A 34 9.86 1.34 -3.84
N VAL A 35 9.82 0.04 -3.52
CA VAL A 35 11.04 -0.77 -3.36
C VAL A 35 11.83 -0.84 -4.66
N ALA A 36 11.19 -1.19 -5.78
CA ALA A 36 11.85 -1.31 -7.08
C ALA A 36 12.48 0.02 -7.53
N ALA A 37 11.76 1.13 -7.36
CA ALA A 37 12.26 2.47 -7.65
C ALA A 37 13.43 2.82 -6.73
N ARG A 38 13.33 2.53 -5.44
CA ARG A 38 14.36 2.86 -4.47
C ARG A 38 15.65 2.07 -4.71
N LEU A 39 15.57 0.81 -5.11
CA LEU A 39 16.73 -0.01 -5.48
C LEU A 39 17.44 0.49 -6.75
N ARG A 40 16.75 1.26 -7.60
CA ARG A 40 17.31 1.94 -8.78
C ARG A 40 17.77 3.38 -8.51
N GLU A 41 17.35 3.96 -7.38
CA GLU A 41 17.74 5.31 -6.98
C GLU A 41 19.13 5.29 -6.30
N GLN A 42 20.05 6.06 -6.86
CA GLN A 42 21.43 6.15 -6.40
C GLN A 42 21.56 7.07 -5.19
N THR A 43 20.78 8.15 -5.15
CA THR A 43 20.82 9.07 -4.02
C THR A 43 20.03 8.51 -2.85
N PRO A 44 20.42 8.80 -1.60
CA PRO A 44 19.49 8.70 -0.48
C PRO A 44 18.21 9.48 -0.80
N SER A 45 17.07 9.00 -0.32
CA SER A 45 15.83 9.78 -0.38
C SER A 45 16.07 11.16 0.23
N ALA A 46 15.51 12.22 -0.38
CA ALA A 46 15.66 13.61 0.08
C ALA A 46 15.09 13.88 1.50
N LEU A 47 14.63 12.84 2.18
CA LEU A 47 14.06 12.89 3.51
C LEU A 47 15.12 12.85 4.62
N PHE A 48 16.15 13.69 4.61
CA PHE A 48 16.78 14.04 5.90
C PHE A 48 15.87 15.02 6.65
N THR A 49 14.63 14.63 6.92
CA THR A 49 13.73 15.39 7.81
C THR A 49 14.18 15.16 9.25
N ASP A 50 13.80 16.06 10.17
CA ASP A 50 14.01 15.83 11.61
C ASP A 50 13.37 14.52 12.12
N GLU A 51 12.47 13.92 11.34
CA GLU A 51 11.90 12.58 11.57
C GLU A 51 12.97 11.47 11.52
N GLU A 52 14.12 11.74 10.89
CA GLU A 52 15.27 10.84 10.78
C GLU A 52 16.41 11.23 11.73
N HIS A 53 16.33 12.34 12.47
CA HIS A 53 17.43 12.85 13.31
C HIS A 53 17.73 11.94 14.53
N GLN A 54 16.80 11.09 14.98
CA GLN A 54 17.08 10.04 15.97
C GLN A 54 17.75 8.80 15.36
N ARG A 55 17.96 8.74 14.03
CA ARG A 55 18.78 7.72 13.36
C ARG A 55 20.28 7.97 13.50
N TYR A 56 20.76 8.77 14.45
CA TYR A 56 22.20 8.90 14.69
C TYR A 56 22.87 7.53 14.93
N HIS A 57 22.16 6.54 15.50
CA HIS A 57 22.68 5.16 15.65
C HIS A 57 22.60 4.31 14.38
N TRP A 58 21.54 4.42 13.58
CA TRP A 58 21.35 3.66 12.33
C TRP A 58 22.20 4.25 11.18
N ILE A 59 22.26 5.58 11.08
CA ILE A 59 23.23 6.29 10.23
C ILE A 59 24.63 5.93 10.71
N ASN A 60 24.96 5.88 12.01
CA ASN A 60 26.29 5.42 12.44
C ASN A 60 26.60 3.97 12.03
N ARG A 61 25.62 3.06 12.03
CA ARG A 61 25.77 1.66 11.56
C ARG A 61 26.05 1.59 10.05
N HIS A 62 25.54 2.53 9.26
CA HIS A 62 25.67 2.56 7.79
C HIS A 62 26.41 3.79 7.22
N ALA A 63 27.08 4.59 8.06
CA ALA A 63 27.63 5.91 7.74
C ALA A 63 28.75 5.84 6.70
N SER A 64 29.48 4.72 6.66
CA SER A 64 30.52 4.45 5.67
C SER A 64 30.02 4.33 4.23
N LYS A 65 28.68 4.28 4.03
CA LYS A 65 28.03 4.06 2.73
C LYS A 65 27.23 5.27 2.23
N ALA A 66 27.15 6.36 3.01
CA ALA A 66 26.42 7.58 2.66
C ALA A 66 27.38 8.70 2.23
N ALA A 67 27.02 9.49 1.22
CA ALA A 67 27.79 10.68 0.83
C ALA A 67 27.55 11.80 1.86
N ILE A 68 28.34 11.81 2.94
CA ILE A 68 28.24 12.81 4.00
C ILE A 68 29.21 13.96 3.70
N LYS A 69 28.67 15.17 3.55
CA LYS A 69 29.48 16.40 3.47
C LYS A 69 29.85 16.85 4.87
N ASN A 70 31.14 16.92 5.17
CA ASN A 70 31.61 17.42 6.46
C ASN A 70 31.41 18.95 6.52
N SER A 71 30.55 19.41 7.44
CA SER A 71 30.21 20.84 7.56
C SER A 71 31.37 21.72 8.03
N LYS A 72 32.39 21.15 8.71
CA LYS A 72 33.54 21.89 9.22
C LYS A 72 34.71 21.96 8.24
N THR A 73 34.90 20.93 7.41
CA THR A 73 36.04 20.84 6.49
C THR A 73 35.67 21.01 5.02
N GLY A 74 34.38 21.00 4.68
CA GLY A 74 33.90 21.07 3.30
C GLY A 74 34.18 19.83 2.47
N ASN A 75 34.92 18.85 3.01
CA ASN A 75 35.26 17.61 2.32
C ASN A 75 34.01 16.77 2.07
N ILE A 76 33.87 16.34 0.83
CA ILE A 76 32.87 15.38 0.36
C ILE A 76 33.58 14.04 0.29
N GLN A 77 33.16 13.05 1.07
CA GLN A 77 33.55 11.66 0.80
C GLN A 77 32.95 11.27 -0.57
N ALA A 78 33.83 10.95 -1.52
CA ALA A 78 33.46 10.70 -2.90
C ALA A 78 32.47 9.53 -3.02
N LYS A 79 31.54 9.64 -3.99
CA LYS A 79 30.61 8.57 -4.36
C LYS A 79 31.41 7.27 -4.62
N PRO A 80 31.02 6.11 -4.07
CA PRO A 80 31.47 4.86 -4.66
C PRO A 80 31.05 4.83 -6.14
N ASN A 81 31.92 4.30 -7.01
CA ASN A 81 31.63 4.06 -8.43
C ASN A 81 30.26 3.37 -8.60
N LYS A 82 29.58 3.67 -9.73
CA LYS A 82 28.24 3.19 -10.13
C LYS A 82 27.85 1.89 -9.42
N LYS A 83 26.85 1.94 -8.52
CA LYS A 83 26.31 0.72 -7.88
C LYS A 83 25.94 -0.26 -9.00
N PRO A 84 26.41 -1.53 -8.95
CA PRO A 84 26.01 -2.52 -9.94
C PRO A 84 24.49 -2.64 -9.98
N ARG A 85 23.95 -2.81 -11.19
CA ARG A 85 22.52 -2.83 -11.44
C ARG A 85 21.91 -4.09 -10.81
N VAL A 86 21.23 -3.96 -9.67
CA VAL A 86 20.50 -5.07 -9.01
C VAL A 86 19.56 -5.72 -10.02
N SER A 87 19.73 -7.02 -10.26
CA SER A 87 18.82 -7.81 -11.08
C SER A 87 17.52 -8.05 -10.29
N MET A 88 16.38 -7.73 -10.91
CA MET A 88 15.08 -7.76 -10.23
C MET A 88 14.07 -8.53 -11.07
N LEU A 89 13.19 -9.24 -10.39
CA LEU A 89 11.96 -9.81 -10.93
C LEU A 89 10.79 -9.45 -10.01
N VAL A 90 9.66 -9.09 -10.58
CA VAL A 90 8.43 -8.75 -9.85
C VAL A 90 7.35 -9.78 -10.20
N LEU A 91 6.78 -10.43 -9.18
CA LEU A 91 5.70 -11.39 -9.34
C LEU A 91 4.41 -10.82 -8.76
N ASP A 92 3.36 -10.70 -9.56
CA ASP A 92 2.05 -10.22 -9.11
C ASP A 92 0.91 -11.07 -9.66
N SER A 93 0.01 -11.55 -8.79
CA SER A 93 -1.10 -12.42 -9.21
C SER A 93 -2.20 -11.69 -9.99
N SER A 94 -2.25 -10.36 -9.92
CA SER A 94 -3.32 -9.55 -10.51
C SER A 94 -3.02 -9.04 -11.92
N GLY A 95 -1.76 -9.07 -12.38
CA GLY A 95 -1.37 -8.70 -13.74
C GLY A 95 0.13 -8.45 -13.91
N SER A 96 0.57 -8.29 -15.15
CA SER A 96 1.96 -8.04 -15.54
C SER A 96 2.32 -6.55 -15.65
N SER A 97 1.63 -5.69 -14.89
CA SER A 97 1.86 -4.24 -14.89
C SER A 97 1.79 -3.68 -13.48
N TRP A 98 2.60 -2.64 -13.19
CA TRP A 98 2.47 -1.89 -11.95
C TRP A 98 1.03 -1.44 -11.71
N MET A 99 0.62 -1.49 -10.45
CA MET A 99 -0.68 -1.01 -9.99
C MET A 99 -1.90 -1.75 -10.57
N ALA A 100 -1.75 -2.94 -11.18
CA ALA A 100 -2.85 -3.67 -11.82
C ALA A 100 -4.07 -3.86 -10.91
N LYS A 101 -3.87 -4.44 -9.71
CA LYS A 101 -4.95 -4.62 -8.72
C LYS A 101 -5.53 -3.28 -8.25
N TRP A 102 -4.67 -2.30 -8.00
CA TRP A 102 -5.07 -0.97 -7.55
C TRP A 102 -5.97 -0.29 -8.58
N ASN A 103 -5.55 -0.26 -9.85
CA ASN A 103 -6.29 0.32 -10.97
C ASN A 103 -7.66 -0.35 -11.14
N ARG A 104 -7.69 -1.69 -11.11
CA ARG A 104 -8.93 -2.47 -11.21
C ARG A 104 -9.91 -2.13 -10.10
N LEU A 105 -9.45 -2.07 -8.84
CA LEU A 105 -10.30 -1.76 -7.69
C LEU A 105 -10.78 -0.30 -7.69
N PHE A 106 -9.91 0.66 -8.01
CA PHE A 106 -10.28 2.07 -8.10
C PHE A 106 -11.31 2.31 -9.20
N SER A 107 -11.14 1.67 -10.36
CA SER A 107 -12.12 1.72 -11.45
C SER A 107 -13.45 1.05 -11.05
N ALA A 108 -13.42 -0.16 -10.48
CA ALA A 108 -14.63 -0.88 -10.10
C ALA A 108 -15.47 -0.14 -9.04
N LEU A 109 -14.81 0.55 -8.12
CA LEU A 109 -15.45 1.32 -7.06
C LEU A 109 -15.71 2.80 -7.42
N GLU A 110 -15.36 3.23 -8.65
CA GLU A 110 -15.48 4.61 -9.12
C GLU A 110 -14.80 5.64 -8.17
N ILE A 111 -13.62 5.30 -7.65
CA ILE A 111 -12.89 6.16 -6.72
C ILE A 111 -12.19 7.25 -7.54
N SER A 112 -12.71 8.48 -7.44
CA SER A 112 -12.20 9.64 -8.20
C SER A 112 -10.97 10.30 -7.58
N HIS A 113 -10.82 10.25 -6.25
CA HIS A 113 -9.75 10.93 -5.52
C HIS A 113 -9.19 10.02 -4.44
N LEU A 114 -7.90 10.20 -4.15
CA LEU A 114 -7.28 9.51 -3.03
C LEU A 114 -7.84 10.02 -1.69
N ARG A 115 -7.62 9.24 -0.63
CA ARG A 115 -7.73 9.72 0.74
C ARG A 115 -6.43 10.37 1.20
N SER A 116 -5.31 9.89 0.67
CA SER A 116 -3.96 10.33 1.03
C SER A 116 -3.65 11.72 0.48
N PRO A 117 -2.91 12.55 1.24
CA PRO A 117 -2.41 13.83 0.78
C PRO A 117 -1.28 13.67 -0.26
N LEU A 118 -0.94 14.76 -0.94
CA LEU A 118 0.05 14.80 -2.03
C LEU A 118 1.44 14.26 -1.62
N PHE A 119 1.87 14.42 -0.37
CA PHE A 119 3.20 13.97 0.08
C PHE A 119 3.30 12.45 0.38
N PHE A 120 2.19 11.71 0.24
CA PHE A 120 2.15 10.25 0.38
C PHE A 120 2.11 9.57 -0.99
N HIS A 121 3.29 9.13 -1.43
CA HIS A 121 3.50 8.52 -2.74
C HIS A 121 4.74 7.59 -2.73
N PRO A 122 4.92 6.73 -3.75
CA PRO A 122 6.02 5.76 -3.77
C PRO A 122 7.36 6.31 -4.29
N ASP A 123 7.41 7.53 -4.85
CA ASP A 123 8.66 8.09 -5.40
C ASP A 123 9.73 8.29 -4.32
N PRO A 124 10.92 7.67 -4.46
CA PRO A 124 12.04 7.86 -3.52
C PRO A 124 12.81 9.17 -3.75
N HIS A 125 12.58 9.87 -4.87
CA HIS A 125 13.41 11.00 -5.26
C HIS A 125 13.18 12.24 -4.38
N ASP A 126 11.92 12.67 -4.27
CA ASP A 126 11.52 13.92 -3.65
C ASP A 126 10.25 13.72 -2.83
N ARG A 127 10.20 14.28 -1.62
CA ARG A 127 9.02 14.29 -0.75
C ARG A 127 7.82 14.96 -1.41
N ASP A 128 8.07 16.03 -2.16
CA ASP A 128 7.04 16.88 -2.76
C ASP A 128 6.83 16.52 -4.25
N GLY A 129 7.39 15.39 -4.71
CA GLY A 129 7.41 15.02 -6.13
C GLY A 129 6.02 14.88 -6.76
N LEU A 130 5.01 14.40 -6.04
CA LEU A 130 3.65 14.34 -6.58
C LEU A 130 3.01 15.74 -6.68
N LEU A 131 3.28 16.63 -5.72
CA LEU A 131 2.84 18.03 -5.79
C LEU A 131 3.49 18.71 -7.00
N ALA A 132 4.80 18.56 -7.18
CA ALA A 132 5.51 19.08 -8.34
C ALA A 132 4.99 18.49 -9.66
N TYR A 133 4.64 17.20 -9.67
CA TYR A 133 4.04 16.56 -10.84
C TYR A 133 2.67 17.16 -11.19
N VAL A 134 1.78 17.31 -10.21
CA VAL A 134 0.46 17.95 -10.40
C VAL A 134 0.64 19.36 -10.96
N GLN A 135 1.55 20.16 -10.40
CA GLN A 135 1.85 21.51 -10.87
C GLN A 135 2.38 21.53 -12.30
N SER A 136 3.31 20.63 -12.62
CA SER A 136 3.86 20.50 -13.98
C SER A 136 2.81 20.12 -15.04
N LYS A 137 1.68 19.56 -14.61
CA LYS A 137 0.54 19.21 -15.46
C LYS A 137 -0.56 20.28 -15.45
N GLY A 138 -0.46 21.31 -14.61
CA GLY A 138 -1.48 22.35 -14.46
C GLY A 138 -2.81 21.82 -13.90
N ARG A 139 -2.78 20.78 -13.06
CA ARG A 139 -3.97 20.08 -12.53
C ARG A 139 -4.19 20.31 -11.02
N GLU A 140 -3.60 21.36 -10.45
CA GLU A 140 -3.70 21.70 -9.02
C GLU A 140 -5.16 21.98 -8.62
N ASN A 141 -5.92 22.61 -9.50
CA ASN A 141 -7.33 22.95 -9.33
C ASN A 141 -8.26 21.72 -9.21
N GLU A 142 -7.80 20.55 -9.64
CA GLU A 142 -8.53 19.30 -9.51
C GLU A 142 -8.29 18.61 -8.15
N CYS A 143 -7.27 19.03 -7.41
CA CYS A 143 -7.00 18.47 -6.09
C CYS A 143 -8.02 18.98 -5.07
N ILE A 144 -8.44 18.09 -4.15
CA ILE A 144 -9.48 18.39 -3.18
C ILE A 144 -8.85 18.59 -1.80
N GLU A 145 -9.17 19.72 -1.16
CA GLU A 145 -8.75 19.99 0.21
C GLU A 145 -9.26 18.89 1.16
N ILE A 146 -8.36 18.37 1.99
CA ILE A 146 -8.71 17.43 3.05
C ILE A 146 -9.34 18.21 4.20
N ALA A 147 -10.65 18.35 4.15
CA ALA A 147 -11.39 19.19 5.10
C ALA A 147 -11.24 18.73 6.56
N GLY A 148 -11.17 19.70 7.47
CA GLY A 148 -11.24 19.47 8.92
C GLY A 148 -9.94 18.98 9.55
N CYS A 149 -8.82 18.99 8.84
CA CYS A 149 -7.50 18.68 9.40
C CYS A 149 -6.61 19.91 9.59
N VAL A 150 -6.72 20.93 8.73
CA VAL A 150 -5.91 22.17 8.78
C VAL A 150 -6.69 23.39 9.23
N GLY A 151 -6.04 24.27 9.99
CA GLY A 151 -6.59 25.59 10.33
C GLY A 151 -5.79 26.35 11.37
N LYS A 152 -6.29 27.54 11.73
CA LYS A 152 -5.66 28.40 12.75
C LYS A 152 -5.75 27.77 14.14
N GLU A 153 -4.60 27.69 14.82
CA GLU A 153 -4.51 27.24 16.19
C GLU A 153 -5.37 28.12 17.11
N LEU A 154 -6.11 27.49 18.01
CA LEU A 154 -6.92 28.21 19.00
C LEU A 154 -6.12 28.35 20.29
N SER A 155 -6.06 29.56 20.85
CA SER A 155 -5.47 29.77 22.16
C SER A 155 -6.18 28.96 23.26
N LYS A 156 -5.48 28.64 24.36
CA LYS A 156 -6.05 27.96 25.54
C LYS A 156 -7.32 28.67 26.03
N HIS A 157 -7.35 30.01 25.98
CA HIS A 157 -8.52 30.82 26.34
C HIS A 157 -9.69 30.61 25.39
N GLN A 158 -9.44 30.59 24.07
CA GLN A 158 -10.49 30.31 23.06
C GLN A 158 -11.03 28.88 23.18
N MET A 159 -10.17 27.90 23.45
CA MET A 159 -10.58 26.51 23.70
C MET A 159 -11.47 26.40 24.94
N LYS A 160 -11.07 27.04 26.06
CA LYS A 160 -11.88 27.07 27.30
C LYS A 160 -13.22 27.77 27.09
N LYS A 161 -13.23 28.90 26.39
CA LYS A 161 -14.47 29.63 26.04
C LYS A 161 -15.41 28.77 25.20
N ARG A 162 -14.89 28.09 24.17
CA ARG A 162 -15.67 27.16 23.33
C ARG A 162 -16.23 25.98 24.10
N ARG A 163 -15.46 25.41 25.05
CA ARG A 163 -15.93 24.30 25.88
C ARG A 163 -17.11 24.73 26.76
N ASN A 164 -17.06 25.95 27.29
CA ASN A 164 -18.10 26.50 28.17
C ASN A 164 -19.35 26.97 27.41
N SER A 165 -19.26 27.27 26.11
CA SER A 165 -20.38 27.75 25.30
C SER A 165 -21.16 26.65 24.56
N ARG A 166 -20.93 25.37 24.88
CA ARG A 166 -21.54 24.24 24.15
C ARG A 166 -22.97 23.96 24.60
N LYS A 167 -23.82 23.62 23.64
CA LYS A 167 -25.15 23.05 23.90
C LYS A 167 -25.05 21.54 24.11
N ALA A 168 -25.93 20.98 24.95
CA ALA A 168 -26.02 19.54 25.15
C ALA A 168 -26.31 18.83 23.81
N GLY A 169 -25.51 17.81 23.46
CA GLY A 169 -25.64 17.03 22.23
C GLY A 169 -24.78 17.48 21.04
N GLU A 170 -24.06 18.61 21.13
CA GLU A 170 -23.17 19.06 20.04
C GLU A 170 -21.88 18.22 20.03
N GLN A 171 -21.53 17.58 18.90
CA GLN A 171 -20.27 16.80 18.78
C GLN A 171 -19.03 17.69 18.90
N LEU A 172 -17.93 17.15 19.46
CA LEU A 172 -16.64 17.84 19.49
C LEU A 172 -16.20 18.07 18.04
N ARG A 173 -16.04 19.34 17.64
CA ARG A 173 -15.30 19.63 16.41
C ARG A 173 -13.87 19.12 16.61
N PRO A 174 -13.27 18.43 15.62
CA PRO A 174 -11.90 17.95 15.74
C PRO A 174 -10.99 19.10 16.14
N THR A 175 -10.13 18.88 17.13
CA THR A 175 -9.08 19.83 17.43
C THR A 175 -8.20 19.92 16.20
N ILE A 176 -8.14 21.10 15.58
CA ILE A 176 -7.24 21.34 14.46
C ILE A 176 -5.82 21.25 15.02
N THR A 177 -5.05 20.26 14.56
CA THR A 177 -3.67 20.02 15.00
C THR A 177 -2.64 20.31 13.92
N ILE A 178 -3.06 20.61 12.69
CA ILE A 178 -2.18 21.00 11.59
C ILE A 178 -2.29 22.51 11.38
N ASP A 179 -1.13 23.16 11.31
CA ASP A 179 -1.01 24.61 11.17
C ASP A 179 -1.47 25.09 9.79
N GLU A 180 -2.03 26.29 9.73
CA GLU A 180 -2.47 26.93 8.49
C GLU A 180 -1.35 27.04 7.44
N ARG A 181 -0.09 27.14 7.87
CA ARG A 181 1.09 27.17 7.00
C ARG A 181 1.27 25.90 6.16
N ASP A 182 0.80 24.76 6.67
CA ASP A 182 0.97 23.47 6.00
C ASP A 182 -0.21 23.15 5.06
N ARG A 183 -1.22 24.03 4.95
CA ARG A 183 -2.45 23.80 4.18
C ARG A 183 -2.20 23.25 2.77
N LYS A 184 -1.18 23.77 2.08
CA LYS A 184 -0.81 23.38 0.72
C LYS A 184 -0.51 21.88 0.56
N ASP A 185 -0.10 21.20 1.63
CA ASP A 185 0.31 19.81 1.59
C ASP A 185 -0.89 18.86 1.80
N TYR A 186 -2.00 19.37 2.33
CA TYR A 186 -3.19 18.58 2.71
C TYR A 186 -4.30 18.64 1.66
N PHE A 187 -3.92 18.36 0.42
CA PHE A 187 -4.82 18.15 -0.70
C PHE A 187 -4.73 16.70 -1.17
N ALA A 188 -5.87 16.12 -1.54
CA ALA A 188 -5.94 14.80 -2.11
C ALA A 188 -6.00 14.89 -3.64
N PRO A 189 -5.08 14.21 -4.37
CA PRO A 189 -5.07 14.24 -5.82
C PRO A 189 -6.20 13.39 -6.42
N PRO A 190 -6.61 13.68 -7.67
CA PRO A 190 -7.36 12.75 -8.49
C PRO A 190 -6.63 11.40 -8.64
N SER A 191 -7.41 10.31 -8.74
CA SER A 191 -6.85 8.95 -8.80
C SER A 191 -6.12 8.65 -10.11
N ASP A 192 -6.55 9.25 -11.21
CA ASP A 192 -5.88 9.18 -12.51
C ASP A 192 -4.54 9.93 -12.49
N VAL A 193 -4.46 11.10 -11.87
CA VAL A 193 -3.19 11.83 -11.67
C VAL A 193 -2.19 10.99 -10.87
N PHE A 194 -2.65 10.34 -9.80
CA PHE A 194 -1.78 9.46 -9.00
C PHE A 194 -1.30 8.24 -9.81
N LYS A 195 -2.19 7.64 -10.62
CA LYS A 195 -1.83 6.55 -11.53
C LYS A 195 -0.76 6.99 -12.53
N ASP A 196 -0.94 8.16 -13.15
CA ASP A 196 0.02 8.71 -14.11
C ASP A 196 1.36 9.04 -13.45
N TYR A 197 1.34 9.49 -12.20
CA TYR A 197 2.54 9.69 -11.41
C TYR A 197 3.28 8.38 -11.12
N CYS A 198 2.57 7.30 -10.77
CA CYS A 198 3.19 5.96 -10.63
C CYS A 198 3.84 5.49 -11.94
N ASN A 199 3.21 5.73 -13.09
CA ASN A 199 3.81 5.43 -14.40
C ASN A 199 5.03 6.31 -14.69
N PHE A 200 5.00 7.57 -14.28
CA PHE A 200 6.12 8.49 -14.40
C PHE A 200 7.32 8.03 -13.55
N ILE A 201 7.11 7.57 -12.32
CA ILE A 201 8.14 6.93 -11.48
C ILE A 201 8.69 5.69 -12.17
N ALA A 202 7.82 4.77 -12.61
CA ALA A 202 8.25 3.54 -13.26
C ALA A 202 9.07 3.82 -14.53
N LYS A 203 8.69 4.83 -15.32
CA LYS A 203 9.47 5.26 -16.49
C LYS A 203 10.83 5.82 -16.10
N ARG A 204 10.89 6.69 -15.07
CA ARG A 204 12.14 7.31 -14.60
C ARG A 204 13.18 6.28 -14.19
N TYR A 205 12.76 5.21 -13.52
CA TYR A 205 13.67 4.17 -13.01
C TYR A 205 13.78 2.93 -13.93
N SER A 206 13.33 3.04 -15.19
CA SER A 206 13.37 1.95 -16.17
C SER A 206 12.70 0.66 -15.66
N LEU A 207 11.55 0.80 -15.01
CA LEU A 207 10.74 -0.29 -14.44
C LEU A 207 9.55 -0.69 -15.31
N LEU A 208 9.53 -0.26 -16.57
CA LEU A 208 8.48 -0.60 -17.55
C LEU A 208 8.93 -1.69 -18.53
N ASP A 209 10.04 -2.36 -18.23
CA ASP A 209 10.52 -3.51 -18.98
C ASP A 209 9.48 -4.65 -18.93
N LYS A 210 9.21 -5.28 -20.07
CA LYS A 210 8.19 -6.33 -20.20
C LYS A 210 8.57 -7.58 -19.40
N ASP A 211 9.86 -7.84 -19.24
CA ASP A 211 10.36 -9.04 -18.57
C ASP A 211 10.52 -8.84 -17.06
N LEU A 212 10.41 -7.59 -16.58
CA LEU A 212 10.54 -7.26 -15.16
C LEU A 212 9.34 -7.73 -14.33
N ILE A 213 8.11 -7.67 -14.86
CA ILE A 213 6.89 -8.00 -14.12
C ILE A 213 6.19 -9.17 -14.78
N GLN A 214 6.08 -10.28 -14.05
CA GLN A 214 5.37 -11.46 -14.50
C GLN A 214 4.09 -11.66 -13.69
N GLN A 215 3.01 -11.96 -14.41
CA GLN A 215 1.76 -12.33 -13.76
C GLN A 215 1.88 -13.76 -13.24
N ALA A 216 2.00 -13.92 -11.93
CA ALA A 216 2.08 -15.24 -11.31
C ALA A 216 1.53 -15.25 -9.89
N THR A 217 0.88 -16.35 -9.52
CA THR A 217 0.51 -16.66 -8.14
C THR A 217 1.59 -17.55 -7.54
N ILE A 218 2.22 -17.09 -6.47
CA ILE A 218 3.20 -17.87 -5.73
C ILE A 218 2.47 -18.91 -4.90
N SER A 219 2.91 -20.16 -5.02
CA SER A 219 2.40 -21.31 -4.27
C SER A 219 3.28 -21.63 -3.06
N ASP A 220 4.57 -21.32 -3.11
CA ASP A 220 5.53 -21.63 -2.03
C ASP A 220 6.79 -20.74 -2.11
N VAL A 221 7.36 -20.43 -0.93
CA VAL A 221 8.66 -19.79 -0.75
C VAL A 221 9.47 -20.65 0.20
N ASP A 222 10.69 -20.99 -0.19
CA ASP A 222 11.64 -21.75 0.61
C ASP A 222 13.02 -21.08 0.59
N TYR A 223 13.80 -21.25 1.65
CA TYR A 223 15.15 -20.70 1.79
C TYR A 223 16.12 -21.77 2.28
N ASP A 224 16.90 -22.32 1.37
CA ASP A 224 17.79 -23.46 1.66
C ASP A 224 18.98 -23.54 0.70
N TYR A 225 19.90 -24.46 0.96
CA TYR A 225 20.98 -24.76 0.05
C TYR A 225 20.43 -25.40 -1.23
N ILE A 226 20.95 -24.94 -2.37
CA ILE A 226 20.60 -25.48 -3.68
C ILE A 226 21.92 -25.88 -4.35
N PRO A 227 22.43 -27.11 -4.10
CA PRO A 227 23.79 -27.49 -4.50
C PRO A 227 24.10 -27.31 -6.00
N GLN A 228 23.06 -27.34 -6.85
CA GLN A 228 23.20 -27.13 -8.30
C GLN A 228 23.43 -25.66 -8.69
N LEU A 229 23.15 -24.71 -7.79
CA LEU A 229 23.26 -23.26 -8.02
C LEU A 229 24.31 -22.60 -7.12
N SER A 230 24.40 -23.04 -5.86
CA SER A 230 25.40 -22.59 -4.90
C SER A 230 25.68 -23.67 -3.86
N ALA A 231 26.96 -23.96 -3.63
CA ALA A 231 27.40 -24.93 -2.62
C ALA A 231 27.43 -24.33 -1.20
N ASP A 232 27.71 -23.03 -1.10
CA ASP A 232 28.07 -22.38 0.17
C ASP A 232 27.04 -21.36 0.65
N GLU A 233 26.02 -21.07 -0.18
CA GLU A 233 25.00 -20.07 0.14
C GLU A 233 23.60 -20.65 -0.04
N LYS A 234 22.72 -20.31 0.91
CA LYS A 234 21.29 -20.54 0.76
C LYS A 234 20.70 -19.55 -0.24
N LEU A 235 19.73 -20.02 -1.00
CA LEU A 235 18.99 -19.22 -1.96
C LEU A 235 17.50 -19.40 -1.72
N PHE A 236 16.71 -18.39 -2.09
CA PHE A 236 15.28 -18.53 -2.16
C PHE A 236 14.88 -19.36 -3.38
N THR A 237 14.01 -20.33 -3.16
CA THR A 237 13.21 -20.96 -4.21
C THR A 237 11.80 -20.41 -4.13
N VAL A 238 11.36 -19.68 -5.14
CA VAL A 238 10.02 -19.10 -5.25
C VAL A 238 9.25 -19.90 -6.30
N ARG A 239 8.24 -20.64 -5.87
CA ARG A 239 7.46 -21.53 -6.73
C ARG A 239 6.11 -20.91 -7.08
N THR A 240 5.70 -21.11 -8.32
CA THR A 240 4.36 -20.81 -8.82
C THR A 240 3.72 -22.10 -9.32
N GLU A 241 2.49 -22.04 -9.84
CA GLU A 241 1.86 -23.21 -10.46
C GLU A 241 2.61 -23.72 -11.69
N THR A 242 3.35 -22.85 -12.38
CA THR A 242 3.95 -23.13 -13.70
C THR A 242 5.46 -23.00 -13.74
N SER A 243 6.08 -22.37 -12.75
CA SER A 243 7.49 -21.97 -12.83
C SER A 243 8.15 -21.92 -11.47
N THR A 244 9.47 -22.04 -11.47
CA THR A 244 10.32 -21.90 -10.29
C THR A 244 11.36 -20.83 -10.56
N PHE A 245 11.49 -19.89 -9.63
CA PHE A 245 12.44 -18.79 -9.68
C PHE A 245 13.40 -18.87 -8.50
N TYR A 246 14.61 -18.38 -8.69
CA TYR A 246 15.64 -18.37 -7.65
C TYR A 246 16.07 -16.94 -7.37
N ALA A 247 16.33 -16.64 -6.09
CA ALA A 247 16.84 -15.34 -5.70
C ALA A 247 17.74 -15.35 -4.47
N ARG A 248 18.62 -14.36 -4.37
CA ARG A 248 19.40 -14.08 -3.16
C ARG A 248 18.54 -13.45 -2.07
N SER A 249 17.56 -12.62 -2.45
CA SER A 249 16.62 -11.98 -1.54
C SER A 249 15.20 -11.95 -2.11
N VAL A 250 14.20 -11.94 -1.23
CA VAL A 250 12.79 -11.79 -1.58
C VAL A 250 12.18 -10.63 -0.79
N VAL A 251 11.32 -9.82 -1.41
CA VAL A 251 10.57 -8.75 -0.75
C VAL A 251 9.06 -8.99 -0.91
N LEU A 252 8.34 -9.18 0.19
CA LEU A 252 6.89 -9.30 0.21
C LEU A 252 6.22 -7.94 0.36
N SER A 253 5.53 -7.49 -0.69
CA SER A 253 4.80 -6.22 -0.75
C SER A 253 3.30 -6.43 -1.08
N VAL A 254 2.73 -7.48 -0.49
CA VAL A 254 1.43 -8.08 -0.84
C VAL A 254 0.19 -7.34 -0.29
N GLY A 255 0.36 -6.10 0.20
CA GLY A 255 -0.72 -5.31 0.79
C GLY A 255 -1.30 -5.97 2.05
N ALA A 256 -2.58 -6.34 2.01
CA ALA A 256 -3.21 -7.06 3.11
C ALA A 256 -2.82 -8.55 3.17
N GLY A 257 -2.16 -9.09 2.15
CA GLY A 257 -1.70 -10.49 2.07
C GLY A 257 -2.80 -11.50 1.82
N ASN A 258 -3.82 -11.51 2.68
CA ASN A 258 -4.87 -12.53 2.69
C ASN A 258 -6.01 -12.20 1.73
N ALA A 259 -6.81 -13.22 1.40
CA ALA A 259 -8.04 -13.03 0.64
C ALA A 259 -9.13 -12.37 1.51
N PRO A 260 -10.00 -11.53 0.92
CA PRO A 260 -11.18 -11.07 1.63
C PRO A 260 -12.09 -12.25 2.00
N CYS A 261 -12.71 -12.19 3.18
CA CYS A 261 -13.68 -13.18 3.64
C CYS A 261 -15.06 -12.55 3.82
N MET A 262 -16.10 -13.38 3.64
CA MET A 262 -17.45 -12.98 4.03
C MET A 262 -17.56 -13.03 5.55
N PRO A 263 -18.17 -12.05 6.23
CA PRO A 263 -18.35 -12.13 7.68
C PRO A 263 -19.36 -13.22 8.04
N LYS A 264 -19.24 -13.83 9.22
CA LYS A 264 -20.35 -14.59 9.82
C LYS A 264 -21.54 -13.64 10.04
N PRO A 265 -22.80 -14.09 9.90
CA PRO A 265 -23.28 -15.47 9.71
C PRO A 265 -23.36 -15.94 8.24
N PHE A 266 -22.79 -15.21 7.28
CA PHE A 266 -22.91 -15.55 5.86
C PHE A 266 -22.04 -16.76 5.48
N PRO A 267 -22.45 -17.53 4.45
CA PRO A 267 -21.66 -18.66 3.95
C PRO A 267 -20.25 -18.23 3.50
N GLN A 268 -19.22 -18.93 3.99
CA GLN A 268 -17.82 -18.57 3.74
C GLN A 268 -17.34 -18.95 2.33
N ASN A 269 -17.93 -19.99 1.73
CA ASN A 269 -17.57 -20.50 0.40
C ASN A 269 -18.26 -19.73 -0.75
N GLY A 270 -18.78 -18.53 -0.47
CA GLY A 270 -19.53 -17.71 -1.41
C GLY A 270 -21.02 -17.64 -1.09
N CYS A 271 -21.63 -16.51 -1.40
CA CYS A 271 -23.04 -16.23 -1.14
C CYS A 271 -23.68 -15.68 -2.43
N PRO A 272 -24.78 -16.29 -2.93
CA PRO A 272 -25.47 -15.80 -4.11
C PRO A 272 -25.86 -14.34 -3.97
N ALA A 273 -25.81 -13.56 -5.05
CA ALA A 273 -26.17 -12.13 -5.07
C ALA A 273 -25.49 -11.31 -3.94
N ALA A 274 -24.26 -11.70 -3.56
CA ALA A 274 -23.46 -10.94 -2.63
C ALA A 274 -21.99 -10.99 -3.03
N CYS A 275 -21.24 -9.96 -2.67
CA CYS A 275 -19.79 -9.96 -2.89
C CYS A 275 -19.05 -9.11 -1.87
N HIS A 276 -17.76 -9.42 -1.66
CA HIS A 276 -16.87 -8.54 -0.92
C HIS A 276 -16.42 -7.38 -1.82
N ALA A 277 -16.28 -6.19 -1.25
CA ALA A 277 -15.94 -4.96 -1.98
C ALA A 277 -14.63 -5.06 -2.80
N PHE A 278 -13.70 -5.91 -2.37
CA PHE A 278 -12.41 -6.14 -3.05
C PHE A 278 -12.40 -7.34 -4.01
N GLN A 279 -13.55 -8.01 -4.18
CA GLN A 279 -13.81 -8.99 -5.22
C GLN A 279 -15.20 -8.70 -5.80
N PRO A 280 -15.36 -7.56 -6.50
CA PRO A 280 -16.67 -7.11 -6.96
C PRO A 280 -17.21 -8.06 -8.03
N LEU A 281 -18.23 -8.84 -7.66
CA LEU A 281 -18.98 -9.75 -8.54
C LEU A 281 -20.42 -9.24 -8.68
N ASP A 282 -20.55 -8.00 -9.12
CA ASP A 282 -21.82 -7.24 -9.10
C ASP A 282 -22.41 -6.95 -10.48
N ALA A 283 -21.89 -7.57 -11.55
CA ALA A 283 -22.41 -7.37 -12.91
C ALA A 283 -23.93 -7.64 -13.03
N PRO A 284 -24.51 -8.70 -12.43
CA PRO A 284 -25.95 -8.91 -12.46
C PRO A 284 -26.74 -7.81 -11.73
N LEU A 285 -26.20 -7.27 -10.63
CA LEU A 285 -26.80 -6.13 -9.94
C LEU A 285 -26.78 -4.91 -10.85
N ARG A 286 -25.65 -4.57 -11.45
CA ARG A 286 -25.52 -3.39 -12.32
C ARG A 286 -26.50 -3.40 -13.48
N GLU A 287 -26.69 -4.55 -14.14
CA GLU A 287 -27.66 -4.66 -15.23
C GLU A 287 -29.10 -4.45 -14.74
N ARG A 288 -29.43 -4.96 -13.55
CA ARG A 288 -30.74 -4.72 -12.93
C ARG A 288 -30.95 -3.24 -12.60
N LEU A 289 -29.93 -2.58 -12.06
CA LEU A 289 -29.97 -1.15 -11.73
C LEU A 289 -30.14 -0.29 -13.00
N ARG A 290 -29.44 -0.63 -14.09
CA ARG A 290 -29.57 0.03 -15.40
C ARG A 290 -30.99 -0.05 -15.95
N LYS A 291 -31.67 -1.18 -15.76
CA LYS A 291 -33.09 -1.37 -16.11
C LYS A 291 -34.06 -0.67 -15.15
N ARG A 292 -33.57 0.05 -14.13
CA ARG A 292 -34.37 0.74 -13.10
C ARG A 292 -35.39 -0.16 -12.40
N MET A 293 -35.07 -1.44 -12.26
CA MET A 293 -35.95 -2.35 -11.52
C MET A 293 -35.90 -2.04 -10.02
N PRO A 294 -37.01 -2.19 -9.28
CA PRO A 294 -37.03 -2.04 -7.83
C PRO A 294 -35.96 -2.91 -7.18
N THR A 295 -35.02 -2.28 -6.46
CA THR A 295 -33.81 -2.94 -5.95
C THR A 295 -33.38 -2.32 -4.63
N ASN A 296 -33.49 -3.10 -3.54
CA ASN A 296 -32.90 -2.79 -2.25
C ASN A 296 -31.50 -3.42 -2.19
N VAL A 297 -30.50 -2.61 -1.83
CA VAL A 297 -29.11 -3.06 -1.67
C VAL A 297 -28.70 -2.88 -0.22
N LEU A 298 -28.11 -3.93 0.36
CA LEU A 298 -27.50 -3.85 1.69
C LEU A 298 -25.99 -3.69 1.57
N ILE A 299 -25.43 -2.85 2.43
CA ILE A 299 -24.00 -2.66 2.59
C ILE A 299 -23.62 -2.88 4.06
N ILE A 300 -22.63 -3.73 4.29
CA ILE A 300 -22.12 -4.05 5.63
C ILE A 300 -20.68 -3.54 5.75
N GLY A 301 -20.42 -2.63 6.69
CA GLY A 301 -19.08 -2.13 6.98
C GLY A 301 -19.04 -0.64 7.35
N GLY A 302 -18.09 -0.22 8.20
CA GLY A 302 -18.00 1.15 8.71
C GLY A 302 -16.87 2.01 8.12
N GLY A 303 -16.19 1.56 7.06
CA GLY A 303 -15.06 2.26 6.45
C GLY A 303 -15.41 3.08 5.20
N LEU A 304 -14.44 3.81 4.65
CA LEU A 304 -14.63 4.64 3.45
C LEU A 304 -15.21 3.86 2.26
N THR A 305 -14.76 2.62 2.05
CA THR A 305 -15.25 1.75 0.97
C THR A 305 -16.76 1.49 1.06
N SER A 306 -17.32 1.34 2.26
CA SER A 306 -18.76 1.13 2.39
C SER A 306 -19.56 2.38 2.00
N ALA A 307 -19.06 3.57 2.37
CA ALA A 307 -19.66 4.84 1.98
C ALA A 307 -19.59 5.08 0.46
N GLN A 308 -18.47 4.73 -0.16
CA GLN A 308 -18.27 4.82 -1.61
C GLN A 308 -19.25 3.91 -2.37
N ILE A 309 -19.42 2.68 -1.90
CA ILE A 309 -20.38 1.73 -2.50
C ILE A 309 -21.82 2.23 -2.32
N ALA A 310 -22.15 2.82 -1.16
CA ALA A 310 -23.49 3.35 -0.91
C ALA A 310 -23.86 4.46 -1.89
N ASP A 311 -22.96 5.44 -2.04
CA ASP A 311 -23.12 6.51 -3.02
C ASP A 311 -23.22 5.96 -4.45
N ARG A 312 -22.31 5.07 -4.85
CA ARG A 312 -22.29 4.45 -6.18
C ARG A 312 -23.59 3.70 -6.48
N ALA A 313 -24.07 2.86 -5.57
CA ALA A 313 -25.31 2.09 -5.77
C ALA A 313 -26.52 3.02 -5.97
N ILE A 314 -26.62 4.11 -5.20
CA ILE A 314 -27.71 5.10 -5.34
C ILE A 314 -27.61 5.82 -6.69
N ARG A 315 -26.42 6.30 -7.07
CA ARG A 315 -26.18 6.97 -8.36
C ARG A 315 -26.49 6.06 -9.55
N GLN A 316 -26.23 4.76 -9.43
CA GLN A 316 -26.50 3.76 -10.48
C GLN A 316 -27.97 3.32 -10.55
N GLY A 317 -28.84 3.76 -9.63
CA GLY A 317 -30.28 3.53 -9.72
C GLY A 317 -30.85 2.56 -8.69
N ALA A 318 -30.12 2.22 -7.61
CA ALA A 318 -30.71 1.46 -6.51
C ALA A 318 -31.89 2.22 -5.91
N THR A 319 -33.02 1.54 -5.70
CA THR A 319 -34.24 2.15 -5.16
C THR A 319 -33.97 2.68 -3.76
N LYS A 320 -33.40 1.83 -2.91
CA LYS A 320 -33.01 2.18 -1.55
C LYS A 320 -31.77 1.40 -1.15
N VAL A 321 -30.88 2.06 -0.42
CA VAL A 321 -29.69 1.44 0.16
C VAL A 321 -29.86 1.38 1.67
N PHE A 322 -29.47 0.27 2.26
CA PHE A 322 -29.40 0.08 3.70
C PHE A 322 -27.94 -0.14 4.05
N HIS A 323 -27.46 0.55 5.08
CA HIS A 323 -26.05 0.55 5.44
C HIS A 323 -25.90 0.22 6.93
N ILE A 324 -25.44 -1.00 7.20
CA ILE A 324 -25.25 -1.54 8.55
C ILE A 324 -23.77 -1.45 8.95
N MET A 325 -23.51 -0.98 10.17
CA MET A 325 -22.18 -0.98 10.76
C MET A 325 -22.22 -1.28 12.26
N ARG A 326 -21.24 -2.09 12.72
CA ARG A 326 -21.16 -2.60 14.11
C ARG A 326 -20.90 -1.53 15.18
N GLY A 327 -20.53 -0.32 14.80
CA GLY A 327 -20.16 0.76 15.71
C GLY A 327 -20.72 2.10 15.22
N PRO A 328 -20.22 3.23 15.76
CA PRO A 328 -20.64 4.54 15.29
C PRO A 328 -20.05 4.83 13.90
N MET A 329 -20.67 5.76 13.19
CA MET A 329 -20.07 6.33 11.97
C MET A 329 -18.88 7.23 12.34
N LYS A 330 -17.67 6.68 12.26
CA LYS A 330 -16.44 7.42 12.57
C LYS A 330 -16.05 8.30 11.39
N VAL A 331 -16.03 9.62 11.59
CA VAL A 331 -15.62 10.59 10.56
C VAL A 331 -14.19 11.03 10.82
N LYS A 332 -13.26 10.70 9.92
CA LYS A 332 -11.84 11.06 10.03
C LYS A 332 -11.28 11.50 8.67
N PRO A 333 -10.39 12.50 8.60
CA PRO A 333 -9.70 12.83 7.34
C PRO A 333 -8.78 11.68 6.89
N PHE A 334 -8.03 11.06 7.81
CA PHE A 334 -7.05 10.00 7.53
C PHE A 334 -7.44 8.66 8.16
N ASP A 335 -6.81 7.58 7.69
CA ASP A 335 -6.99 6.23 8.24
C ASP A 335 -6.34 6.05 9.62
N VAL A 336 -5.44 6.96 9.99
CA VAL A 336 -4.83 7.09 11.32
C VAL A 336 -5.40 8.33 12.02
N ASP A 337 -5.27 8.37 13.35
CA ASP A 337 -5.68 9.54 14.12
C ASP A 337 -4.91 10.80 13.69
N LEU A 338 -5.54 11.96 13.84
CA LEU A 338 -4.94 13.22 13.44
C LEU A 338 -3.70 13.56 14.28
N SER A 339 -3.55 13.01 15.49
CA SER A 339 -2.32 13.13 16.28
C SER A 339 -1.09 12.59 15.54
N TRP A 340 -1.26 11.58 14.69
CA TRP A 340 -0.19 10.99 13.87
C TRP A 340 0.14 11.79 12.60
N MET A 341 -0.67 12.80 12.27
CA MET A 341 -0.53 13.57 11.03
C MET A 341 -0.25 15.07 11.26
N GLY A 342 -0.40 15.56 12.50
CA GLY A 342 -0.25 16.97 12.85
C GLY A 342 0.79 17.22 13.94
N LYS A 343 0.56 18.27 14.75
CA LYS A 343 1.49 18.76 15.79
C LYS A 343 2.05 17.68 16.73
N PHE A 344 1.26 16.68 17.10
CA PHE A 344 1.64 15.63 18.06
C PHE A 344 2.35 14.44 17.40
N ARG A 345 2.57 14.46 16.08
CA ARG A 345 3.11 13.33 15.34
C ARG A 345 4.45 12.85 15.90
N ASN A 346 5.33 13.77 16.26
CA ASN A 346 6.64 13.41 16.80
C ASN A 346 6.54 12.72 18.17
N HIS A 347 5.55 13.09 18.99
CA HIS A 347 5.29 12.43 20.26
C HIS A 347 4.75 11.02 20.06
N GLU A 348 3.73 10.85 19.21
CA GLU A 348 3.15 9.54 18.87
C GLU A 348 4.22 8.58 18.31
N LYS A 349 5.02 9.08 17.36
CA LYS A 349 6.12 8.35 16.76
C LYS A 349 7.22 7.99 17.78
N ALA A 350 7.59 8.93 18.66
CA ALA A 350 8.57 8.68 19.72
C ALA A 350 8.07 7.60 20.69
N SER A 351 6.80 7.65 21.10
CA SER A 351 6.18 6.61 21.92
C SER A 351 6.23 5.24 21.23
N PHE A 352 5.96 5.19 19.93
CA PHE A 352 5.99 3.95 19.16
C PHE A 352 7.40 3.36 19.00
N TRP A 353 8.41 4.18 18.72
CA TRP A 353 9.78 3.71 18.55
C TRP A 353 10.50 3.45 19.88
N SER A 354 10.00 4.03 20.98
CA SER A 354 10.52 3.77 22.33
C SER A 354 9.76 2.64 23.04
N ALA A 355 8.74 2.05 22.42
CA ALA A 355 8.03 0.90 22.98
C ALA A 355 8.99 -0.29 23.13
N ASP A 356 8.92 -0.96 24.28
CA ASP A 356 9.84 -2.04 24.66
C ASP A 356 9.48 -3.37 23.99
N THR A 357 8.21 -3.58 23.64
CA THR A 357 7.72 -4.85 23.10
C THR A 357 6.84 -4.68 21.85
N ASP A 358 6.69 -5.76 21.09
CA ASP A 358 5.89 -5.77 19.87
C ASP A 358 4.38 -5.77 20.16
N GLU A 359 3.93 -6.25 21.32
CA GLU A 359 2.55 -6.13 21.79
C GLU A 359 2.17 -4.67 22.02
N GLU A 360 3.07 -3.89 22.64
CA GLU A 360 2.86 -2.46 22.83
C GLU A 360 2.74 -1.74 21.47
N ARG A 361 3.63 -2.06 20.54
CA ARG A 361 3.59 -1.51 19.17
C ARG A 361 2.31 -1.91 18.44
N ALA A 362 1.84 -3.15 18.59
CA ALA A 362 0.60 -3.62 17.99
C ALA A 362 -0.63 -2.86 18.52
N GLU A 363 -0.71 -2.65 19.84
CA GLU A 363 -1.81 -1.91 20.44
C GLU A 363 -1.77 -0.42 20.03
N LEU A 364 -0.59 0.21 19.97
CA LEU A 364 -0.44 1.56 19.43
C LEU A 364 -0.93 1.66 17.98
N VAL A 365 -0.55 0.70 17.12
CA VAL A 365 -1.03 0.62 15.73
C VAL A 365 -2.55 0.50 15.65
N LYS A 366 -3.12 -0.39 16.46
CA LYS A 366 -4.55 -0.67 16.50
C LYS A 366 -5.35 0.53 17.00
N SER A 367 -4.87 1.18 18.06
CA SER A 367 -5.45 2.39 18.65
C SER A 367 -5.43 3.56 17.66
N ALA A 368 -4.26 3.83 17.06
CA ALA A 368 -4.08 4.91 16.08
C ALA A 368 -5.02 4.79 14.89
N ARG A 369 -5.19 3.57 14.34
CA ARG A 369 -6.12 3.33 13.23
C ARG A 369 -7.58 3.42 13.70
N GLY A 370 -7.91 2.72 14.79
CA GLY A 370 -9.23 2.75 15.39
C GLY A 370 -10.35 2.18 14.50
N GLY A 371 -10.00 1.28 13.56
CA GLY A 371 -10.92 0.63 12.63
C GLY A 371 -11.36 1.50 11.43
N GLY A 372 -12.40 1.06 10.73
CA GLY A 372 -12.93 1.76 9.57
C GLY A 372 -13.42 3.17 9.91
N SER A 373 -13.11 4.13 9.03
CA SER A 373 -13.59 5.50 9.12
C SER A 373 -13.97 6.04 7.74
N ILE A 374 -14.86 7.03 7.74
CA ILE A 374 -15.39 7.70 6.55
C ILE A 374 -14.83 9.12 6.51
N THR A 375 -14.49 9.64 5.33
CA THR A 375 -13.99 11.01 5.20
C THR A 375 -15.12 12.03 5.40
N PRO A 376 -14.82 13.26 5.84
CA PRO A 376 -15.84 14.31 5.99
C PRO A 376 -16.68 14.54 4.72
N ARG A 377 -16.05 14.44 3.54
CA ARG A 377 -16.71 14.51 2.24
C ARG A 377 -17.77 13.42 2.08
N TYR A 378 -17.41 12.16 2.29
CA TYR A 378 -18.37 11.06 2.14
C TYR A 378 -19.42 11.06 3.24
N ALA A 379 -19.09 11.47 4.46
CA ALA A 379 -20.10 11.66 5.52
C ALA A 379 -21.18 12.66 5.10
N LYS A 380 -20.79 13.78 4.46
CA LYS A 380 -21.74 14.75 3.90
C LYS A 380 -22.62 14.12 2.81
N ILE A 381 -22.04 13.34 1.90
CA ILE A 381 -22.77 12.64 0.83
C ILE A 381 -23.79 11.65 1.44
N LEU A 382 -23.38 10.84 2.42
CA LEU A 382 -24.29 9.91 3.09
C LEU A 382 -25.45 10.65 3.78
N HIS A 383 -25.18 11.75 4.47
CA HIS A 383 -26.24 12.56 5.08
C HIS A 383 -27.22 13.12 4.05
N GLN A 384 -26.76 13.53 2.87
CA GLN A 384 -27.65 13.96 1.78
C GLN A 384 -28.56 12.82 1.30
N HIS A 385 -28.01 11.61 1.13
CA HIS A 385 -28.80 10.43 0.75
C HIS A 385 -29.79 9.99 1.82
N VAL A 386 -29.42 10.15 3.10
CA VAL A 386 -30.33 9.92 4.24
C VAL A 386 -31.47 10.95 4.21
N ALA A 387 -31.14 12.23 4.05
CA ALA A 387 -32.13 13.30 4.00
C ALA A 387 -33.11 13.15 2.82
N SER A 388 -32.66 12.60 1.68
CA SER A 388 -33.51 12.30 0.54
C SER A 388 -34.27 10.97 0.67
N GLY A 389 -34.12 10.23 1.77
CA GLY A 389 -34.77 8.94 2.00
C GLY A 389 -34.23 7.77 1.16
N ARG A 390 -33.12 7.98 0.43
CA ARG A 390 -32.51 6.96 -0.46
C ARG A 390 -31.55 6.03 0.26
N LEU A 391 -31.07 6.44 1.44
CA LEU A 391 -30.20 5.67 2.32
C LEU A 391 -30.81 5.57 3.72
N THR A 392 -30.80 4.37 4.31
CA THR A 392 -31.01 4.18 5.75
C THR A 392 -29.70 3.72 6.39
N LEU A 393 -29.26 4.44 7.43
CA LEU A 393 -28.04 4.14 8.17
C LEU A 393 -28.37 3.47 9.50
N HIS A 394 -27.77 2.32 9.77
CA HIS A 394 -27.92 1.57 11.02
C HIS A 394 -26.56 1.38 11.68
N THR A 395 -26.28 2.23 12.68
CA THR A 395 -25.05 2.17 13.49
C THR A 395 -25.25 1.30 14.72
N HIS A 396 -24.16 0.77 15.28
CA HIS A 396 -24.21 -0.14 16.42
C HIS A 396 -25.09 -1.38 16.15
N THR A 397 -25.04 -1.89 14.92
CA THR A 397 -25.87 -3.00 14.48
C THR A 397 -25.02 -4.07 13.80
N THR A 398 -25.26 -5.33 14.14
CA THR A 398 -24.69 -6.50 13.50
C THR A 398 -25.79 -7.38 12.89
N VAL A 399 -25.42 -8.24 11.96
CA VAL A 399 -26.33 -9.26 11.41
C VAL A 399 -26.22 -10.51 12.29
N ALA A 400 -27.32 -10.91 12.91
CA ALA A 400 -27.40 -12.08 13.77
C ALA A 400 -27.69 -13.36 12.96
N SER A 401 -28.58 -13.28 11.96
CA SER A 401 -28.86 -14.38 11.05
C SER A 401 -29.14 -13.91 9.64
N HIS A 402 -28.94 -14.81 8.68
CA HIS A 402 -29.13 -14.57 7.25
C HIS A 402 -29.82 -15.78 6.61
N SER A 403 -30.75 -15.53 5.70
CA SER A 403 -31.24 -16.54 4.76
C SER A 403 -31.34 -15.97 3.34
N TYR A 404 -31.21 -16.84 2.34
CA TYR A 404 -31.35 -16.51 0.92
C TYR A 404 -32.44 -17.38 0.31
N SER A 405 -33.39 -16.76 -0.39
CA SER A 405 -34.46 -17.44 -1.12
C SER A 405 -34.09 -17.51 -2.60
N PRO A 406 -33.82 -18.70 -3.17
CA PRO A 406 -33.56 -18.84 -4.60
C PRO A 406 -34.75 -18.49 -5.49
N LEU A 407 -35.98 -18.68 -4.99
CA LEU A 407 -37.22 -18.42 -5.72
C LEU A 407 -37.40 -16.93 -6.03
N THR A 408 -37.15 -16.08 -5.03
CA THR A 408 -37.24 -14.61 -5.17
C THR A 408 -35.89 -14.00 -5.56
N GLY A 409 -34.79 -14.73 -5.32
CA GLY A 409 -33.42 -14.25 -5.44
C GLY A 409 -33.16 -13.07 -4.50
N THR A 410 -33.60 -13.18 -3.25
CA THR A 410 -33.49 -12.13 -2.23
C THR A 410 -32.96 -12.67 -0.92
N HIS A 411 -32.39 -11.76 -0.12
CA HIS A 411 -31.86 -12.02 1.22
C HIS A 411 -32.79 -11.44 2.28
N THR A 412 -33.01 -12.21 3.35
CA THR A 412 -33.64 -11.76 4.59
C THR A 412 -32.64 -11.90 5.74
N LEU A 413 -32.75 -11.00 6.71
CA LEU A 413 -31.76 -10.86 7.78
C LEU A 413 -32.45 -10.54 9.09
N ILE A 414 -31.86 -11.04 10.18
CA ILE A 414 -32.15 -10.59 11.55
C ILE A 414 -30.92 -9.85 12.04
N THR A 415 -31.12 -8.71 12.71
CA THR A 415 -30.05 -7.88 13.24
C THR A 415 -30.05 -7.86 14.76
N GLU A 416 -28.91 -7.50 15.34
CA GLU A 416 -28.74 -7.21 16.76
C GLU A 416 -28.18 -5.77 16.91
N PRO A 417 -28.92 -4.84 17.54
CA PRO A 417 -30.32 -4.98 17.98
C PRO A 417 -31.28 -5.19 16.80
N PRO A 418 -32.49 -5.75 17.04
CA PRO A 418 -33.49 -5.96 15.98
C PRO A 418 -33.94 -4.65 15.34
N ILE A 419 -33.91 -4.59 14.01
CA ILE A 419 -34.51 -3.50 13.23
C ILE A 419 -35.88 -3.98 12.74
N SER A 420 -36.94 -3.29 13.16
CA SER A 420 -38.29 -3.58 12.67
C SER A 420 -38.38 -3.29 11.17
N SER A 421 -39.10 -4.15 10.42
CA SER A 421 -39.45 -3.92 9.01
C SER A 421 -38.27 -3.79 8.03
N LEU A 422 -37.16 -4.52 8.22
CA LEU A 422 -36.16 -4.65 7.16
C LEU A 422 -36.79 -5.29 5.92
N PRO A 423 -36.61 -4.71 4.73
CA PRO A 423 -37.11 -5.31 3.52
C PRO A 423 -36.22 -6.49 3.09
N GLU A 424 -36.69 -7.24 2.11
CA GLU A 424 -35.82 -8.15 1.40
C GLU A 424 -34.78 -7.39 0.57
N PHE A 425 -33.56 -7.92 0.53
CA PHE A 425 -32.44 -7.33 -0.21
C PHE A 425 -32.16 -8.12 -1.48
N ARG A 426 -31.97 -7.42 -2.59
CA ARG A 426 -31.58 -8.05 -3.85
C ARG A 426 -30.08 -8.33 -3.92
N PHE A 427 -29.28 -7.56 -3.19
CA PHE A 427 -27.84 -7.72 -3.20
C PHE A 427 -27.20 -7.25 -1.91
N ILE A 428 -26.10 -7.90 -1.49
CA ILE A 428 -25.31 -7.52 -0.32
C ILE A 428 -23.86 -7.24 -0.70
N TYR A 429 -23.35 -6.07 -0.31
CA TYR A 429 -21.92 -5.78 -0.34
C TYR A 429 -21.31 -5.92 1.05
N PHE A 430 -20.20 -6.65 1.13
CA PHE A 430 -19.34 -6.70 2.32
C PHE A 430 -18.14 -5.77 2.13
N ALA A 431 -18.17 -4.63 2.81
CA ALA A 431 -17.07 -3.69 2.90
C ALA A 431 -16.40 -3.81 4.27
N THR A 432 -16.10 -5.05 4.66
CA THR A 432 -15.59 -5.44 5.99
C THR A 432 -14.07 -5.42 6.10
N GLY A 433 -13.37 -5.08 5.01
CA GLY A 433 -11.91 -5.04 4.95
C GLY A 433 -11.31 -6.44 4.87
N VAL A 434 -9.98 -6.51 5.00
CA VAL A 434 -9.24 -7.78 4.94
C VAL A 434 -8.42 -7.89 6.21
N GLN A 435 -8.64 -8.97 6.96
CA GLN A 435 -7.78 -9.34 8.08
C GLN A 435 -6.44 -9.82 7.52
N SER A 436 -5.35 -9.37 8.12
CA SER A 436 -4.02 -9.75 7.69
C SER A 436 -3.42 -10.63 8.76
N ASP A 437 -2.94 -11.79 8.35
CA ASP A 437 -2.25 -12.74 9.21
C ASP A 437 -1.24 -13.49 8.34
N TYR A 438 0.04 -13.25 8.58
CA TYR A 438 1.11 -13.85 7.78
C TYR A 438 1.19 -15.36 7.99
N GLN A 439 0.78 -15.86 9.15
CA GLN A 439 0.83 -17.29 9.48
C GLN A 439 -0.15 -18.11 8.63
N THR A 440 -1.21 -17.45 8.15
CA THR A 440 -2.24 -18.09 7.30
C THR A 440 -1.97 -17.96 5.80
N LEU A 441 -0.85 -17.36 5.40
CA LEU A 441 -0.48 -17.25 3.99
C LEU A 441 0.02 -18.61 3.46
N PRO A 442 -0.63 -19.21 2.44
CA PRO A 442 -0.29 -20.56 1.99
C PRO A 442 1.15 -20.70 1.48
N TYR A 443 1.68 -19.67 0.82
CA TYR A 443 3.03 -19.69 0.26
C TYR A 443 4.14 -19.48 1.30
N LEU A 444 3.81 -19.26 2.57
CA LEU A 444 4.79 -19.11 3.65
C LEU A 444 4.88 -20.33 4.57
N GLN A 445 4.10 -21.39 4.33
CA GLN A 445 4.07 -22.53 5.25
C GLN A 445 5.42 -23.23 5.39
N THR A 446 6.18 -23.34 4.29
CA THR A 446 7.55 -23.89 4.33
C THR A 446 8.50 -23.00 5.13
N MET A 447 8.47 -21.68 4.91
CA MET A 447 9.24 -20.71 5.70
C MET A 447 8.91 -20.79 7.18
N LEU A 448 7.63 -20.83 7.55
CA LEU A 448 7.18 -20.91 8.95
C LEU A 448 7.66 -22.20 9.64
N ALA A 449 7.73 -23.30 8.91
CA ALA A 449 8.21 -24.58 9.43
C ALA A 449 9.73 -24.58 9.66
N LYS A 450 10.51 -23.99 8.75
CA LYS A 450 11.99 -23.96 8.82
C LYS A 450 12.55 -22.81 9.67
N HIS A 451 11.87 -21.68 9.63
CA HIS A 451 12.30 -20.40 10.22
C HIS A 451 11.11 -19.79 11.00
N PRO A 452 10.72 -20.38 12.14
CA PRO A 452 9.61 -19.86 12.92
C PRO A 452 9.89 -18.44 13.38
N MET A 453 8.85 -17.60 13.37
CA MET A 453 8.91 -16.20 13.80
C MET A 453 7.68 -15.92 14.66
N GLU A 454 7.83 -15.04 15.64
CA GLU A 454 6.74 -14.59 16.50
C GLU A 454 5.69 -13.76 15.74
N SER A 455 4.43 -13.94 16.16
CA SER A 455 3.25 -13.31 15.57
C SER A 455 2.49 -12.52 16.62
N ILE A 456 2.33 -11.22 16.39
CA ILE A 456 1.53 -10.34 17.25
C ILE A 456 0.31 -9.87 16.45
N ASP A 457 -0.89 -10.35 16.81
CA ASP A 457 -2.14 -10.06 16.10
C ASP A 457 -2.06 -10.35 14.57
N GLY A 458 -1.31 -11.38 14.17
CA GLY A 458 -1.10 -11.74 12.76
C GLY A 458 -0.05 -10.89 12.04
N LEU A 459 0.70 -10.04 12.76
CA LEU A 459 1.83 -9.28 12.24
C LEU A 459 3.15 -9.98 12.60
N PRO A 460 4.11 -10.06 11.66
CA PRO A 460 5.42 -10.66 11.90
C PRO A 460 6.35 -9.75 12.72
N ALA A 461 7.05 -10.33 13.69
CA ALA A 461 8.09 -9.67 14.48
C ALA A 461 9.42 -9.51 13.70
N LEU A 462 9.38 -8.73 12.61
CA LEU A 462 10.53 -8.52 11.71
C LEU A 462 11.73 -7.85 12.42
N THR A 463 12.91 -7.89 11.80
CA THR A 463 14.04 -7.06 12.23
C THR A 463 13.77 -5.56 11.97
N GLU A 464 14.63 -4.68 12.49
CA GLU A 464 14.53 -3.23 12.23
C GLU A 464 14.62 -2.86 10.74
N ASP A 465 15.34 -3.67 9.96
CA ASP A 465 15.49 -3.52 8.52
C ASP A 465 14.34 -4.16 7.72
N LEU A 466 13.29 -4.62 8.42
CA LEU A 466 12.10 -5.27 7.87
C LEU A 466 12.37 -6.67 7.29
N MET A 467 13.43 -7.33 7.75
CA MET A 467 13.84 -8.67 7.35
C MET A 467 13.20 -9.72 8.27
N TRP A 468 13.03 -10.96 7.78
CA TRP A 468 12.45 -12.07 8.53
C TRP A 468 13.29 -12.42 9.76
N ASP A 469 14.61 -12.50 9.57
CA ASP A 469 15.64 -12.70 10.60
C ASP A 469 16.98 -12.17 10.03
N GLU A 470 18.04 -12.00 10.83
CA GLU A 470 19.37 -11.53 10.42
C GLU A 470 20.03 -12.40 9.34
N ASP A 471 19.69 -13.69 9.30
CA ASP A 471 20.25 -14.68 8.35
C ASP A 471 19.25 -15.14 7.26
N VAL A 472 18.01 -14.62 7.27
CA VAL A 472 16.96 -14.98 6.32
C VAL A 472 16.54 -13.73 5.54
N PRO A 473 17.10 -13.49 4.33
CA PRO A 473 16.91 -12.26 3.56
C PRO A 473 15.55 -12.14 2.85
N LEU A 474 14.49 -12.51 3.57
CA LEU A 474 13.09 -12.31 3.21
C LEU A 474 12.59 -11.03 3.89
N PHE A 475 12.35 -9.98 3.12
CA PHE A 475 11.82 -8.72 3.63
C PHE A 475 10.30 -8.66 3.52
N MET A 476 9.65 -7.92 4.40
CA MET A 476 8.23 -7.60 4.29
C MET A 476 7.99 -6.10 4.42
N THR A 477 7.14 -5.54 3.56
CA THR A 477 6.76 -4.11 3.61
C THR A 477 5.24 -3.95 3.50
N GLY A 478 4.75 -2.76 3.77
CA GLY A 478 3.32 -2.49 3.82
C GLY A 478 2.73 -2.93 5.16
N LYS A 479 1.53 -3.52 5.14
CA LYS A 479 0.77 -3.81 6.37
C LYS A 479 1.48 -4.77 7.33
N PHE A 480 2.22 -5.75 6.82
CA PHE A 480 2.98 -6.69 7.64
C PHE A 480 4.21 -6.06 8.31
N ALA A 481 4.66 -4.89 7.87
CA ALA A 481 5.75 -4.16 8.51
C ALA A 481 5.27 -3.18 9.60
N ALA A 482 4.00 -3.24 10.01
CA ALA A 482 3.41 -2.25 10.91
C ALA A 482 4.07 -2.20 12.30
N LEU A 483 4.63 -3.31 12.80
CA LEU A 483 5.36 -3.33 14.07
C LEU A 483 6.70 -2.57 14.03
N ARG A 484 7.18 -2.20 12.84
CA ARG A 484 8.43 -1.42 12.66
C ARG A 484 8.19 -0.04 12.05
N LEU A 485 7.22 0.06 11.13
CA LEU A 485 6.89 1.28 10.39
C LEU A 485 5.77 2.11 11.03
N GLY A 486 5.00 1.54 11.97
CA GLY A 486 3.89 2.21 12.64
C GLY A 486 2.55 2.13 11.87
N PRO A 487 1.53 2.90 12.32
CA PRO A 487 0.15 2.71 11.87
C PRO A 487 -0.12 3.06 10.40
N GLY A 488 0.76 3.85 9.78
CA GLY A 488 0.74 4.20 8.36
C GLY A 488 1.32 3.12 7.43
N ALA A 489 1.88 2.03 7.97
CA ALA A 489 2.60 1.01 7.19
C ALA A 489 1.78 0.42 6.04
N GLY A 490 0.50 0.10 6.30
CA GLY A 490 -0.41 -0.47 5.29
C GLY A 490 -0.92 0.52 4.24
N ASN A 491 -0.51 1.79 4.30
CA ASN A 491 -0.97 2.87 3.44
C ASN A 491 0.21 3.43 2.60
N LEU A 492 -0.04 4.47 1.81
CA LEU A 492 0.99 5.14 0.99
C LEU A 492 2.11 5.80 1.81
N GLU A 493 1.86 6.14 3.08
CA GLU A 493 2.88 6.63 4.00
C GLU A 493 4.01 5.60 4.21
N GLY A 494 3.63 4.34 4.45
CA GLY A 494 4.57 3.25 4.70
C GLY A 494 5.36 2.82 3.46
N ALA A 495 4.89 3.12 2.25
CA ALA A 495 5.51 2.66 1.01
C ALA A 495 6.95 3.15 0.86
N ARG A 496 7.16 4.48 0.99
CA ARG A 496 8.49 5.10 0.83
C ARG A 496 9.41 4.77 2.01
N ILE A 497 8.90 4.81 3.24
CA ILE A 497 9.69 4.51 4.44
C ILE A 497 10.17 3.05 4.45
N GLY A 498 9.28 2.11 4.10
CA GLY A 498 9.63 0.70 4.01
C GLY A 498 10.62 0.41 2.88
N ALA A 499 10.44 1.06 1.72
CA ALA A 499 11.38 0.95 0.61
C ALA A 499 12.78 1.47 0.97
N GLU A 500 12.86 2.56 1.73
CA GLU A 500 14.14 3.07 2.23
C GLU A 500 14.84 1.99 3.08
N ARG A 501 14.22 1.50 4.15
CA ARG A 501 14.86 0.52 5.05
C ARG A 501 15.39 -0.71 4.31
N ILE A 502 14.58 -1.27 3.41
CA ILE A 502 14.97 -2.43 2.61
C ILE A 502 16.17 -2.13 1.71
N ALA A 503 16.16 -0.97 1.02
CA ALA A 503 17.25 -0.60 0.12
C ALA A 503 18.59 -0.35 0.83
N TRP A 504 18.56 0.06 2.10
CA TRP A 504 19.76 0.24 2.91
C TRP A 504 20.36 -1.09 3.40
N ALA A 505 19.52 -2.08 3.70
CA ALA A 505 19.95 -3.41 4.10
C ALA A 505 20.45 -4.26 2.91
N MET A 506 19.94 -4.00 1.71
CA MET A 506 20.21 -4.81 0.51
C MET A 506 21.71 -5.01 0.17
N PRO A 507 22.60 -4.01 0.28
CA PRO A 507 24.03 -4.21 0.00
C PRO A 507 24.70 -5.22 0.94
N GLU A 508 24.24 -5.35 2.19
CA GLU A 508 24.80 -6.32 3.15
C GLU A 508 24.34 -7.73 2.82
N VAL A 509 23.07 -7.87 2.40
CA VAL A 509 22.52 -9.13 1.92
C VAL A 509 23.22 -9.60 0.65
N LEU A 510 23.39 -8.72 -0.34
CA LEU A 510 24.01 -9.08 -1.62
C LEU A 510 25.54 -9.20 -1.55
N GLY A 511 26.19 -8.44 -0.66
CA GLY A 511 27.64 -8.45 -0.48
C GLY A 511 28.17 -9.65 0.31
N LYS A 512 27.32 -10.32 1.10
CA LYS A 512 27.68 -11.56 1.80
C LYS A 512 27.91 -12.75 0.85
N GLY A 513 27.55 -12.65 -0.44
CA GLY A 513 27.60 -13.77 -1.38
C GLY A 513 28.31 -13.57 -2.72
N SER A 514 29.21 -12.58 -2.82
CA SER A 514 29.92 -12.25 -4.06
C SER A 514 31.37 -12.72 -4.03
N GLY A 515 31.58 -14.02 -4.27
CA GLY A 515 32.83 -14.58 -4.81
C GLY A 515 32.87 -14.64 -6.34
N GLY A 516 31.87 -14.08 -7.04
CA GLY A 516 31.70 -14.15 -8.49
C GLY A 516 31.99 -12.83 -9.20
N VAL A 517 32.69 -12.92 -10.32
CA VAL A 517 33.18 -11.83 -11.19
C VAL A 517 32.13 -10.75 -11.47
N TYR A 518 32.41 -9.53 -11.03
CA TYR A 518 31.64 -8.34 -11.35
C TYR A 518 31.83 -7.98 -12.83
N HIS A 519 30.81 -8.17 -13.65
CA HIS A 519 30.79 -7.59 -14.99
C HIS A 519 30.48 -6.09 -14.88
N SER A 520 31.52 -5.27 -15.05
CA SER A 520 31.38 -3.85 -15.35
C SER A 520 30.99 -3.69 -16.82
N GLU A 521 29.70 -3.61 -17.13
CA GLU A 521 29.30 -3.10 -18.44
C GLU A 521 29.54 -1.59 -18.47
N ALA A 522 30.46 -1.18 -19.34
CA ALA A 522 30.67 0.21 -19.71
C ALA A 522 29.48 0.65 -20.56
N GLY A 523 28.57 1.42 -19.96
CA GLY A 523 27.39 1.95 -20.63
C GLY A 523 27.06 3.38 -20.18
N GLU A 524 27.12 4.26 -21.18
CA GLU A 524 26.41 5.53 -21.41
C GLU A 524 26.41 6.62 -20.32
N GLU A 525 26.76 7.84 -20.77
CA GLU A 525 26.49 9.09 -20.05
C GLU A 525 24.99 9.18 -19.73
N GLU A 526 24.67 9.60 -18.50
CA GLU A 526 23.30 9.94 -18.11
C GLU A 526 22.75 10.99 -19.08
N LYS A 527 21.95 10.58 -20.06
CA LYS A 527 21.02 11.51 -20.68
C LYS A 527 20.06 11.95 -19.58
N GLU A 528 20.14 13.22 -19.18
CA GLU A 528 19.11 13.96 -18.42
C GLU A 528 17.76 14.05 -19.18
N GLY A 529 17.34 12.99 -19.88
CA GLY A 529 16.42 13.05 -21.01
C GLY A 529 15.00 12.55 -20.75
N VAL A 530 14.52 12.47 -19.50
CA VAL A 530 13.15 11.94 -19.22
C VAL A 530 12.35 12.79 -18.24
N GLN A 531 12.89 13.88 -17.72
CA GLN A 531 12.13 14.80 -16.88
C GLN A 531 11.72 16.02 -17.71
N SER A 532 10.42 16.31 -17.82
CA SER A 532 10.01 17.56 -18.49
C SER A 532 10.60 18.74 -17.71
N GLY A 533 11.12 19.75 -18.40
CA GLY A 533 11.69 20.93 -17.73
C GLY A 533 10.72 21.58 -16.75
N GLY A 534 9.41 21.51 -17.03
CA GLY A 534 8.36 21.96 -16.11
C GLY A 534 8.27 21.17 -14.80
N TYR A 535 8.48 19.84 -14.81
CA TYR A 535 8.54 19.05 -13.58
C TYR A 535 9.78 19.37 -12.76
N ARG A 536 10.93 19.43 -13.42
CA ARG A 536 12.23 19.77 -12.81
C ARG A 536 12.15 21.10 -12.06
N TYR A 537 11.66 22.14 -12.73
CA TYR A 537 11.45 23.44 -12.12
C TYR A 537 10.45 23.40 -10.94
N ALA A 538 9.30 22.73 -11.10
CA ALA A 538 8.30 22.62 -10.04
C ALA A 538 8.80 21.84 -8.81
N ALA A 539 9.68 20.86 -9.01
CA ALA A 539 10.32 20.09 -7.95
C ALA A 539 11.55 20.81 -7.34
N GLY A 540 11.90 22.01 -7.82
CA GLY A 540 13.09 22.73 -7.37
C GLY A 540 14.42 22.10 -7.84
N ILE A 541 14.36 21.21 -8.82
CA ILE A 541 15.50 20.49 -9.42
C ILE A 541 15.87 21.22 -10.72
N GLY A 542 16.68 22.28 -10.63
CA GLY A 542 17.15 23.03 -11.80
C GLY A 542 16.51 24.41 -11.96
N SER A 543 16.99 25.19 -12.93
CA SER A 543 16.56 26.59 -13.13
C SER A 543 15.31 26.70 -14.02
N ARG A 544 14.55 27.79 -13.88
CA ARG A 544 13.41 28.10 -14.77
C ARG A 544 13.81 28.14 -16.25
N TYR A 545 15.05 28.54 -16.54
CA TYR A 545 15.55 28.68 -17.92
C TYR A 545 15.73 27.33 -18.63
N GLU A 546 16.02 26.25 -17.91
CA GLU A 546 16.06 24.89 -18.47
C GLU A 546 14.68 24.45 -18.98
N SER A 547 13.59 24.97 -18.40
CA SER A 547 12.23 24.63 -18.83
C SER A 547 11.76 25.38 -20.09
N LEU A 548 12.53 26.37 -20.55
CA LEU A 548 12.25 27.18 -21.74
C LEU A 548 12.99 26.68 -22.99
N ALA A 549 13.92 25.72 -22.85
CA ALA A 549 14.70 25.17 -23.95
C ALA A 549 13.95 24.02 -24.67
N VAL A 550 12.75 24.29 -25.20
CA VAL A 550 12.08 23.42 -26.18
C VAL A 550 11.39 24.30 -27.20
N GLU A 551 12.17 24.94 -28.07
CA GLU A 551 11.78 25.36 -29.42
C GLU A 551 13.05 25.88 -30.12
N GLY A 552 13.67 24.99 -30.89
CA GLY A 552 14.83 25.22 -31.75
C GLY A 552 14.88 24.15 -32.81
#